data_AF-A0A2N0WA58-F1
#
_entry.id   AF-A0A2N0WA58-F1
#
_cell.length_a   1.000
_cell.length_b   1.000
_cell.length_c   1.000
_cell.angle_alpha   90.00
_cell.angle_beta   90.00
_cell.angle_gamma   90.00
#
_symmetry.space_group_name_H-M   'P 1'
#
loop_
_entity.id
_entity.type
_entity.pdbx_description
1 polymer ?
#
loop_
_entity_poly.entity_id
_entity_poly.type
_entity_poly.pdbx_seq_one_letter_code
_entity_poly.pdbx_strand_id
1 'polypeptide(L)'
;MIKKILYPIVGVIFILAIMQFSYDPFVFFTGKIPCKEGCSTEFISILKYWFWGVILTTITLSYCYAIQKIKKLILFFYFSLFFLTHIFLMWYASTYGYGLNLSY
;
A
#
# COMPACT_ATOMS: atom_id res chain seq x y z
N MET A 1 27.41 10.04 -3.77
CA MET A 1 26.12 9.81 -4.45
C MET A 1 25.44 8.51 -4.03
N ILE A 2 26.17 7.39 -3.92
CA ILE A 2 25.65 6.06 -3.55
C ILE A 2 24.79 6.07 -2.26
N LYS A 3 25.15 6.83 -1.22
CA LYS A 3 24.37 6.90 0.03
C LYS A 3 22.95 7.43 -0.13
N LYS A 4 22.67 8.23 -1.18
CA LYS A 4 21.35 8.87 -1.37
C LYS A 4 20.35 7.95 -2.06
N ILE A 5 20.81 7.01 -2.89
CA ILE A 5 19.93 6.04 -3.56
C ILE A 5 19.45 4.93 -2.62
N LEU A 6 20.16 4.73 -1.50
CA LEU A 6 19.79 3.75 -0.47
C LEU A 6 18.44 4.11 0.19
N TYR A 7 18.13 5.40 0.35
CA TYR A 7 16.88 5.85 0.98
C TYR A 7 15.63 5.41 0.21
N PRO A 8 15.52 5.65 -1.11
CA PRO A 8 14.46 5.08 -1.94
C PRO A 8 14.35 3.55 -1.83
N ILE A 9 15.48 2.85 -1.89
CA ILE A 9 15.49 1.38 -1.84
C ILE A 9 14.92 0.89 -0.51
N VAL A 10 15.42 1.43 0.61
CA VAL A 10 14.93 1.08 1.96
C VAL A 10 13.46 1.46 2.12
N GLY A 11 13.04 2.62 1.64
CA GLY A 11 11.65 3.06 1.69
C GLY A 11 10.70 2.11 0.94
N VAL A 12 11.08 1.69 -0.28
CA VAL A 12 10.31 0.74 -1.07
C VAL A 12 10.25 -0.63 -0.39
N ILE A 13 11.38 -1.15 0.09
CA ILE A 13 11.42 -2.44 0.81
C ILE A 13 10.49 -2.38 2.03
N PHE A 14 10.51 -1.28 2.77
CA PHE A 14 9.65 -1.09 3.94
C PHE A 14 8.15 -1.12 3.56
N ILE A 15 7.75 -0.42 2.50
CA ILE A 15 6.37 -0.45 2.02
C ILE A 15 5.96 -1.85 1.56
N LEU A 16 6.81 -2.52 0.78
CA LEU A 16 6.54 -3.88 0.30
C LEU A 16 6.40 -4.87 1.45
N ALA A 17 7.22 -4.74 2.48
CA ALA A 17 7.11 -5.55 3.70
C ALA A 17 5.75 -5.33 4.39
N ILE A 18 5.30 -4.08 4.53
CA ILE A 18 3.98 -3.81 5.11
C ILE A 18 2.87 -4.43 4.26
N MET A 19 2.91 -4.26 2.94
CA MET A 19 1.92 -4.84 2.04
C MET A 19 1.85 -6.37 2.19
N GLN A 20 3.01 -7.04 2.23
CA GLN A 20 3.10 -8.50 2.35
C GLN A 20 2.64 -9.02 3.71
N PHE A 21 3.10 -8.40 4.81
CA PHE A 21 2.91 -8.91 6.17
C PHE A 21 1.67 -8.34 6.88
N SER A 22 0.94 -7.41 6.25
CA SER A 22 -0.30 -6.85 6.82
C SER A 22 -1.51 -7.78 6.71
N TYR A 23 -1.44 -8.80 5.86
CA TYR A 23 -2.55 -9.73 5.64
C TYR A 23 -2.91 -10.51 6.92
N ASP A 24 -1.95 -11.21 7.52
CA ASP A 24 -2.22 -12.06 8.70
C ASP A 24 -2.75 -11.26 9.90
N PRO A 25 -2.15 -10.10 10.28
CA PRO A 25 -2.71 -9.25 11.33
C PRO A 25 -4.13 -8.79 11.02
N PHE A 26 -4.41 -8.39 9.78
CA PHE A 26 -5.75 -7.95 9.40
C PHE A 26 -6.78 -9.07 9.61
N VAL A 27 -6.48 -10.28 9.15
CA VAL A 27 -7.37 -11.44 9.31
C VAL A 27 -7.52 -11.80 10.79
N PHE A 28 -6.43 -11.77 11.57
CA PHE A 28 -6.46 -12.06 13.00
C PHE A 28 -7.36 -11.08 13.78
N PHE A 29 -7.29 -9.77 13.49
CA PHE A 29 -8.09 -8.76 14.19
C PHE A 29 -9.54 -8.68 13.73
N THR A 30 -9.80 -8.86 12.42
CA THR A 30 -11.15 -8.64 11.86
C THR A 30 -11.93 -9.92 11.64
N GLY A 31 -11.27 -11.08 11.60
CA GLY A 31 -11.87 -12.37 11.21
C GLY A 31 -12.29 -12.43 9.74
N LYS A 32 -12.03 -11.39 8.94
CA LYS A 32 -12.44 -11.32 7.54
C LYS A 32 -11.28 -11.62 6.61
N ILE A 33 -11.55 -12.42 5.58
CA ILE A 33 -10.58 -12.78 4.54
C ILE A 33 -10.82 -11.88 3.32
N PRO A 34 -9.89 -10.98 2.96
CA PRO A 34 -9.96 -10.19 1.74
C PRO A 34 -10.13 -11.06 0.50
N CYS A 35 -11.10 -10.74 -0.35
CA CYS A 35 -11.36 -11.45 -1.61
C CYS A 35 -11.40 -12.99 -1.51
N LYS A 36 -12.03 -13.54 -0.45
CA LYS A 36 -12.17 -14.99 -0.25
C LYS A 36 -12.72 -15.74 -1.46
N GLU A 37 -13.63 -15.12 -2.21
CA GLU A 37 -14.30 -15.68 -3.39
C GLU A 37 -13.76 -15.12 -4.72
N GLY A 38 -12.63 -14.41 -4.67
CA GLY A 38 -12.05 -13.68 -5.81
C GLY A 38 -12.40 -12.18 -5.78
N CYS A 39 -11.53 -11.37 -6.40
CA CYS A 39 -11.72 -9.93 -6.53
C CYS A 39 -12.37 -9.55 -7.87
N SER A 40 -13.19 -8.50 -7.91
CA SER A 40 -13.62 -7.92 -9.19
C SER A 40 -12.43 -7.38 -10.01
N THR A 41 -12.54 -7.42 -11.34
CA THR A 41 -11.48 -6.94 -12.26
C THR A 41 -11.23 -5.44 -12.11
N GLU A 42 -12.27 -4.67 -11.84
CA GLU A 42 -12.20 -3.23 -11.54
C GLU A 42 -11.40 -2.99 -10.26
N PHE A 43 -11.69 -3.74 -9.20
CA PHE A 43 -10.98 -3.61 -7.93
C PHE A 43 -9.50 -4.01 -8.06
N ILE A 44 -9.19 -5.07 -8.79
CA ILE A 44 -7.79 -5.45 -9.11
C ILE A 44 -7.06 -4.32 -9.84
N SER A 45 -7.75 -3.67 -10.78
CA SER A 45 -7.17 -2.55 -11.54
C SER A 45 -6.88 -1.36 -10.63
N ILE A 46 -7.80 -1.00 -9.74
CA ILE A 46 -7.62 0.05 -8.73
C ILE A 46 -6.42 -0.29 -7.80
N LEU A 47 -6.36 -1.52 -7.30
CA LEU A 47 -5.24 -2.00 -6.47
C LEU A 47 -3.90 -1.88 -7.19
N LYS A 48 -3.86 -2.21 -8.48
CA LYS A 48 -2.65 -2.10 -9.30
C LYS A 48 -2.20 -0.63 -9.45
N TYR A 49 -3.12 0.28 -9.76
CA TYR A 49 -2.77 1.71 -9.85
C TYR A 49 -2.35 2.29 -8.50
N TRP A 50 -3.04 1.91 -7.43
CA TRP A 50 -2.67 2.32 -6.07
C TRP A 50 -1.27 1.81 -5.70
N PHE A 51 -0.98 0.53 -5.94
CA PHE A 51 0.34 -0.07 -5.70
C PHE A 51 1.46 0.70 -6.41
N TRP A 52 1.33 0.89 -7.72
CA TRP A 52 2.34 1.63 -8.49
C TRP A 52 2.45 3.09 -8.06
N GLY A 53 1.32 3.73 -7.74
CA GLY A 53 1.30 5.08 -7.19
C GLY A 53 2.08 5.19 -5.88
N VAL A 54 1.88 4.26 -4.96
CA VAL A 54 2.61 4.19 -3.69
C VAL A 54 4.11 3.97 -3.92
N ILE A 55 4.49 3.04 -4.80
CA ILE A 55 5.91 2.77 -5.10
C ILE A 55 6.59 4.02 -5.68
N LEU A 56 6.01 4.64 -6.71
CA LEU A 56 6.58 5.82 -7.35
C LEU A 56 6.68 7.01 -6.39
N THR A 57 5.64 7.24 -5.58
CA THR A 57 5.65 8.32 -4.58
C THR A 57 6.66 8.06 -3.47
N THR A 58 6.82 6.80 -3.02
CA THR A 58 7.83 6.41 -2.03
C THR A 58 9.25 6.67 -2.54
N ILE A 59 9.55 6.26 -3.77
CA ILE A 59 10.85 6.49 -4.40
C ILE A 59 11.13 8.00 -4.44
N THR A 60 10.17 8.77 -4.94
CA THR A 60 10.30 10.23 -5.12
C THR A 60 10.50 10.94 -3.79
N LEU A 61 9.66 10.66 -2.79
CA LEU A 61 9.72 11.31 -1.47
C LEU A 61 10.98 10.91 -0.71
N SER A 62 11.36 9.63 -0.73
CA SER A 62 12.58 9.16 -0.06
C SER A 62 13.84 9.77 -0.67
N TYR A 63 13.86 9.91 -2.00
CA TYR A 63 14.95 10.60 -2.70
C TYR A 63 14.98 12.09 -2.35
N CYS A 64 13.84 12.79 -2.42
CA CYS A 64 13.69 14.20 -2.05
C CYS A 64 14.12 14.46 -0.61
N TYR A 65 13.84 13.53 0.31
CA TYR A 65 14.31 13.61 1.68
C TYR A 65 15.83 13.43 1.79
N ALA A 66 16.41 12.47 1.06
CA ALA A 66 17.86 12.25 1.04
C ALA A 66 18.67 13.44 0.49
N ILE A 67 18.05 14.29 -0.34
CA ILE A 67 18.61 15.57 -0.81
C ILE A 67 18.13 16.78 -0.01
N GLN A 68 17.47 16.56 1.14
CA GLN A 68 16.97 17.60 2.05
C GLN A 68 16.00 18.61 1.42
N LYS A 69 15.32 18.25 0.33
CA LYS A 69 14.30 19.11 -0.31
C LYS A 69 12.94 19.09 0.40
N ILE A 70 12.71 18.12 1.29
CA ILE A 70 11.46 17.99 2.04
C ILE A 70 11.72 17.79 3.53
N LYS A 71 10.79 18.23 4.36
CA LYS A 71 10.84 18.06 5.82
C LYS A 71 10.37 16.67 6.23
N LYS A 72 10.89 16.15 7.34
CA LYS A 72 10.46 14.86 7.94
C LYS A 72 8.95 14.77 8.19
N LEU A 73 8.30 15.90 8.48
CA LEU A 73 6.84 15.99 8.66
C LEU A 73 6.07 15.51 7.42
N ILE A 74 6.55 15.83 6.22
CA ILE A 74 5.90 15.43 4.96
C ILE A 74 5.99 13.90 4.78
N LEU A 75 7.14 13.30 5.11
CA LEU A 75 7.28 11.85 5.10
C LEU A 75 6.34 11.19 6.11
N PHE A 76 6.26 11.73 7.32
CA PHE A 76 5.35 11.19 8.33
C PHE A 76 3.89 11.24 7.88
N PHE A 77 3.46 12.39 7.34
CA PHE A 77 2.12 12.54 6.78
C PHE A 77 1.86 11.54 5.64
N TYR A 78 2.81 11.37 4.73
CA TYR A 78 2.73 10.39 3.65
C TYR A 78 2.57 8.96 4.16
N PHE A 79 3.40 8.52 5.11
CA PHE A 79 3.31 7.17 5.66
C PHE A 79 1.97 6.96 6.40
N SER A 80 1.49 7.94 7.16
CA SER A 80 0.17 7.86 7.80
C SER A 80 -0.96 7.72 6.78
N LEU A 81 -0.91 8.46 5.68
CA LEU A 81 -1.88 8.35 4.59
C LEU A 81 -1.79 6.99 3.89
N PHE A 82 -0.57 6.47 3.67
CA PHE A 82 -0.35 5.13 3.14
C PHE A 82 -1.00 4.07 4.04
N PHE A 83 -0.75 4.08 5.35
CA PHE A 83 -1.37 3.13 6.28
C PHE A 83 -2.89 3.21 6.25
N LEU A 84 -3.46 4.41 6.26
CA LEU A 84 -4.90 4.61 6.26
C LEU A 84 -5.53 4.07 4.95
N THR A 85 -4.95 4.40 3.80
CA THR A 85 -5.43 3.91 2.51
C THR A 85 -5.28 2.40 2.36
N HIS A 86 -4.18 1.83 2.88
CA HIS A 86 -3.95 0.38 2.88
C HIS A 86 -4.97 -0.36 3.74
N ILE A 87 -5.23 0.11 4.96
CA ILE A 87 -6.28 -0.45 5.83
C ILE A 87 -7.65 -0.35 5.17
N PHE A 88 -7.96 0.79 4.56
CA PHE A 88 -9.21 0.99 3.84
C PHE A 88 -9.36 0.01 2.67
N LEU A 89 -8.29 -0.22 1.88
CA LEU A 89 -8.31 -1.19 0.79
C LEU A 89 -8.50 -2.62 1.28
N MET A 90 -7.84 -3.02 2.36
CA MET A 90 -8.02 -4.34 2.97
C MET A 90 -9.45 -4.53 3.48
N TRP A 91 -9.99 -3.52 4.17
CA TRP A 91 -11.37 -3.53 4.63
C TRP A 91 -12.36 -3.59 3.47
N TYR A 92 -12.15 -2.80 2.42
CA TYR A 92 -12.97 -2.79 1.22
C TYR A 92 -12.90 -4.14 0.51
N ALA A 93 -11.71 -4.71 0.33
CA ALA A 93 -11.50 -6.05 -0.25
C ALA A 93 -12.23 -7.15 0.54
N SER A 94 -12.30 -7.00 1.87
CA SER A 94 -12.95 -7.97 2.77
C SER A 94 -14.48 -7.84 2.84
N THR A 95 -15.02 -6.68 2.47
CA THR A 95 -16.45 -6.37 2.63
C THR A 95 -17.17 -6.27 1.27
N TYR A 96 -16.50 -5.69 0.28
CA TYR A 96 -17.02 -5.36 -1.06
C TYR A 96 -16.14 -5.89 -2.19
N GLY A 97 -14.99 -6.49 -1.88
CA GLY A 97 -14.07 -7.03 -2.88
C GLY A 97 -14.67 -8.16 -3.73
N TYR A 98 -15.86 -8.66 -3.40
CA TYR A 98 -16.62 -9.57 -4.23
C TYR A 98 -16.65 -9.10 -5.69
N GLY A 99 -16.30 -10.01 -6.59
CA GLY A 99 -16.85 -9.95 -7.93
C GLY A 99 -18.35 -10.12 -7.84
N LEU A 100 -19.12 -9.18 -8.40
CA LEU A 100 -20.52 -9.35 -8.79
C LEU A 100 -20.73 -10.49 -9.84
N ASN A 101 -19.88 -11.53 -9.83
CA ASN A 101 -19.79 -12.61 -10.81
C ASN A 101 -19.75 -14.00 -10.13
N LEU A 102 -20.68 -14.24 -9.21
CA LEU A 102 -21.19 -15.60 -8.95
C LEU A 102 -22.67 -15.77 -9.36
N SER A 103 -23.27 -14.78 -10.05
CA SER A 103 -24.51 -15.00 -10.78
C SER A 103 -24.20 -15.30 -12.25
N TYR A 104 -23.84 -16.56 -12.50
CA TYR A 104 -24.33 -17.27 -13.69
C TYR A 104 -25.86 -17.40 -13.60
#